data_AF-A0A957HFV6-F1
#
_entry.id   AF-A0A957HFV6-F1
#
_cell.length_a   1.000
_cell.length_b   1.000
_cell.length_c   1.000
_cell.angle_alpha   90.00
_cell.angle_beta   90.00
_cell.angle_gamma   90.00
#
_symmetry.space_group_name_H-M   'P 1'
#
loop_
_entity.id
_entity.type
_entity.pdbx_description
1 polymer ?
#
loop_
_entity_poly.entity_id
_entity_poly.type
_entity_poly.pdbx_seq_one_letter_code
_entity_poly.pdbx_strand_id
1 'polypeptide(L)'
;MYTTDMTTPVLLVNLNHKSGTVAYDSSGNGNHGTLMGGAAFVVDNTLPPEADKLNLEGYTMGTGANGAAAGVLIPPDASNPGYDVLGNALDWEGSVYPVRPVKRESYCAVFDGVDDRLDVPNILVRFNAVIEMLVKIDYQSGQTTNIISNEHASNNSTGYAPRLNLDHTTGELRWYGNRGAPFPHWTVDADFFGQWHHLKFEFNSITVAYLTIDGGERVAIDSSGTNTGDYGYTRNTYWAFGKGKNMQVEWIKIETPSEGDAQLVCAAGYGTTVHDVSGNGNHGTIYGATTSPQGAGFWAGRQDEYHYNLDNGFSLSGDVRIPALADGSGLDAYTGAPLTNPPTATLDSNGAETKLDIRN
;
A
#
# COMPACT_ATOMS: atom_id res chain seq x y z
N MET A 1 12.08 35.23 -42.08
CA MET A 1 11.89 34.24 -41.02
C MET A 1 11.07 34.90 -39.94
N TYR A 2 9.81 34.48 -39.77
CA TYR A 2 9.04 34.84 -38.58
C TYR A 2 9.44 33.86 -37.48
N THR A 3 10.21 34.32 -36.50
CA THR A 3 10.35 33.62 -35.23
C THR A 3 9.10 33.96 -34.42
N THR A 4 8.20 33.00 -34.27
CA THR A 4 7.11 33.08 -33.30
C THR A 4 7.73 32.96 -31.92
N ASP A 5 8.22 34.08 -31.40
CA ASP A 5 8.45 34.23 -29.98
C ASP A 5 7.06 34.19 -29.35
N MET A 6 6.77 33.16 -28.56
CA MET A 6 5.54 33.09 -27.76
C MET A 6 5.72 34.09 -26.62
N THR A 7 5.57 35.37 -26.97
CA THR A 7 5.59 36.49 -26.04
C THR A 7 4.58 36.23 -24.94
N THR A 8 4.95 36.59 -23.71
CA THR A 8 4.10 36.59 -22.52
C THR A 8 2.65 36.95 -22.88
N PRO A 9 1.64 36.19 -22.40
CA PRO A 9 0.24 36.44 -22.74
C PRO A 9 -0.13 37.91 -22.52
N VAL A 10 -1.00 38.50 -23.35
CA VAL A 10 -1.47 39.88 -23.10
C VAL A 10 -2.36 39.96 -21.84
N LEU A 11 -3.01 38.85 -21.52
CA LEU A 11 -3.86 38.68 -20.35
C LEU A 11 -3.76 37.23 -19.88
N LEU A 12 -3.46 37.04 -18.61
CA LEU A 12 -3.44 35.73 -17.97
C LEU A 12 -4.16 35.87 -16.64
N VAL A 13 -5.43 35.46 -16.57
CA VAL A 13 -6.24 35.63 -15.36
C VAL A 13 -6.56 34.27 -14.77
N ASN A 14 -6.19 34.07 -13.51
CA ASN A 14 -6.71 32.98 -12.69
C ASN A 14 -7.99 33.46 -11.98
N LEU A 15 -9.01 32.61 -11.89
CA LEU A 15 -10.28 32.92 -11.23
C LEU A 15 -10.43 32.20 -9.87
N ASN A 16 -9.34 31.69 -9.30
CA ASN A 16 -9.32 30.94 -8.05
C ASN A 16 -9.01 31.81 -6.82
N HIS A 17 -9.33 33.12 -6.83
CA HIS A 17 -8.90 34.08 -5.79
C HIS A 17 -9.61 33.96 -4.43
N LYS A 18 -10.46 32.93 -4.25
CA LYS A 18 -11.24 32.58 -3.03
C LYS A 18 -12.26 33.63 -2.57
N SER A 19 -11.98 34.93 -2.77
CA SER A 19 -12.81 36.05 -2.36
C SER A 19 -12.42 37.34 -3.13
N GLY A 20 -13.18 38.41 -2.92
CA GLY A 20 -12.94 39.72 -3.56
C GLY A 20 -13.61 39.86 -4.92
N THR A 21 -13.32 40.98 -5.59
CA THR A 21 -13.87 41.33 -6.90
C THR A 21 -12.82 41.52 -7.98
N VAL A 22 -11.53 41.38 -7.66
CA VAL A 22 -10.44 41.63 -8.60
C VAL A 22 -9.96 40.31 -9.22
N ALA A 23 -9.95 40.27 -10.54
CA ALA A 23 -9.40 39.17 -11.33
C ALA A 23 -8.00 39.59 -11.79
N TYR A 24 -7.00 39.25 -10.99
CA TYR A 24 -5.60 39.60 -11.23
C TYR A 24 -5.06 38.96 -12.52
N ASP A 25 -4.60 39.82 -13.43
CA ASP A 25 -3.71 39.49 -14.54
C ASP A 25 -2.29 39.13 -14.10
N SER A 26 -1.96 37.85 -14.13
CA SER A 26 -0.66 37.23 -13.90
C SER A 26 0.33 37.40 -15.05
N SER A 27 -0.05 38.02 -16.17
CA SER A 27 0.85 38.11 -17.33
C SER A 27 2.00 39.12 -17.15
N GLY A 28 1.95 39.93 -16.10
CA GLY A 28 2.88 41.04 -15.87
C GLY A 28 2.50 42.34 -16.59
N ASN A 29 1.37 42.36 -17.31
CA ASN A 29 0.92 43.56 -18.05
C ASN A 29 -0.01 44.48 -17.22
N GLY A 30 -0.39 44.08 -16.01
CA GLY A 30 -1.24 44.88 -15.12
C GLY A 30 -2.69 45.02 -15.59
N ASN A 31 -3.16 44.17 -16.52
CA ASN A 31 -4.50 44.22 -17.09
C ASN A 31 -5.55 43.56 -16.18
N HIS A 32 -5.56 43.89 -14.89
CA HIS A 32 -6.47 43.28 -13.93
C HIS A 32 -7.93 43.60 -14.23
N GLY A 33 -8.80 42.60 -14.10
CA GLY A 33 -10.25 42.74 -14.26
C GLY A 33 -10.97 43.02 -12.95
N THR A 34 -12.18 43.56 -13.02
CA THR A 34 -13.10 43.69 -11.87
C THR A 34 -14.42 42.98 -12.18
N LEU A 35 -14.84 42.08 -11.29
CA LEU A 35 -16.15 41.45 -11.31
C LEU A 35 -17.23 42.48 -10.96
N MET A 36 -18.28 42.54 -11.79
CA MET A 36 -19.37 43.52 -11.68
C MET A 36 -20.72 42.80 -11.57
N GLY A 37 -21.75 43.50 -11.08
CA GLY A 37 -23.12 42.99 -11.08
C GLY A 37 -23.40 41.85 -10.09
N GLY A 38 -22.61 41.73 -9.01
CA GLY A 38 -22.79 40.71 -7.97
C GLY A 38 -22.10 39.36 -8.27
N ALA A 39 -21.33 39.28 -9.35
CA ALA A 39 -20.46 38.12 -9.60
C ALA A 39 -19.41 37.99 -8.49
N ALA A 40 -19.18 36.76 -8.03
CA ALA A 40 -18.22 36.43 -6.98
C ALA A 40 -17.41 35.19 -7.38
N PHE A 41 -16.18 35.10 -6.85
CA PHE A 41 -15.40 33.86 -6.94
C PHE A 41 -16.09 32.76 -6.14
N VAL A 42 -16.23 31.58 -6.74
CA VAL A 42 -16.75 30.39 -6.09
C VAL A 42 -15.61 29.42 -5.91
N VAL A 43 -15.45 28.88 -4.71
CA VAL A 43 -14.49 27.81 -4.45
C VAL A 43 -15.04 26.53 -5.08
N ASP A 44 -14.40 26.08 -6.17
CA ASP A 44 -14.71 24.81 -6.81
C ASP A 44 -13.67 23.76 -6.43
N ASN A 45 -14.02 22.88 -5.49
CA ASN A 45 -13.17 21.77 -5.05
C ASN A 45 -13.20 20.57 -6.02
N THR A 46 -13.85 20.69 -7.19
CA THR A 46 -13.91 19.61 -8.19
C THR A 46 -12.82 19.73 -9.25
N LEU A 47 -12.11 20.87 -9.31
CA LEU A 47 -10.93 21.01 -10.16
C LEU A 47 -9.79 20.16 -9.59
N PRO A 48 -9.15 19.31 -10.42
CA PRO A 48 -7.99 18.58 -9.98
C PRO A 48 -6.89 19.58 -9.58
N PRO A 49 -6.15 19.36 -8.48
CA PRO A 49 -5.16 20.32 -7.96
C PRO A 49 -4.08 20.71 -8.98
N GLU A 50 -3.74 19.79 -9.89
CA GLU A 50 -2.85 20.00 -11.03
C GLU A 50 -3.36 20.99 -12.09
N ALA A 51 -4.66 21.32 -12.09
CA ALA A 51 -5.28 22.31 -12.95
C ALA A 51 -5.42 23.70 -12.29
N ASP A 52 -5.12 23.82 -11.00
CA ASP A 52 -5.07 25.11 -10.31
C ASP A 52 -3.69 25.77 -10.44
N LYS A 53 -3.63 26.84 -11.21
CA LYS A 53 -2.38 27.56 -11.49
C LYS A 53 -1.82 28.29 -10.27
N LEU A 54 -2.69 28.82 -9.38
CA LEU A 54 -2.24 29.44 -8.11
C LEU A 54 -1.66 28.40 -7.17
N ASN A 55 -2.22 27.18 -7.22
CA ASN A 55 -1.64 26.06 -6.52
C ASN A 55 -0.23 25.81 -7.07
N LEU A 56 -0.06 25.55 -8.37
CA LEU A 56 1.25 25.17 -8.94
C LEU A 56 2.36 26.22 -8.80
N GLU A 57 2.03 27.51 -8.95
CA GLU A 57 3.02 28.58 -9.12
C GLU A 57 3.22 29.43 -7.85
N GLY A 58 2.39 29.26 -6.82
CA GLY A 58 2.43 30.05 -5.59
C GLY A 58 1.45 31.23 -5.57
N TYR A 59 1.40 31.97 -4.46
CA TYR A 59 0.58 33.18 -4.29
C TYR A 59 0.98 34.02 -3.06
N THR A 60 0.42 35.23 -2.97
CA THR A 60 0.43 36.08 -1.76
C THR A 60 -0.98 36.22 -1.21
N MET A 61 -1.16 36.23 0.11
CA MET A 61 -2.44 36.50 0.74
C MET A 61 -2.61 37.99 0.99
N GLY A 62 -3.69 38.57 0.49
CA GLY A 62 -4.06 39.94 0.79
C GLY A 62 -4.19 40.15 2.30
N THR A 63 -3.63 41.24 2.80
CA THR A 63 -3.65 41.64 4.23
C THR A 63 -4.31 42.99 4.46
N GLY A 64 -4.72 43.67 3.39
CA GLY A 64 -5.09 45.09 3.36
C GLY A 64 -3.88 46.02 3.27
N ALA A 65 -2.73 45.61 3.80
CA ALA A 65 -1.49 46.41 3.79
C ALA A 65 -0.64 46.19 2.54
N ASN A 66 -0.76 45.03 1.88
CA ASN A 66 0.00 44.64 0.68
C ASN A 66 -0.74 44.93 -0.65
N GLY A 67 -1.73 45.83 -0.63
CA GLY A 67 -2.44 46.26 -1.84
C GLY A 67 -3.66 45.42 -2.24
N ALA A 68 -3.94 44.31 -1.54
CA ALA A 68 -5.19 43.55 -1.69
C ALA A 68 -5.93 43.43 -0.36
N ALA A 69 -7.26 43.28 -0.40
CA ALA A 69 -8.07 43.08 0.79
C ALA A 69 -7.70 41.77 1.53
N ALA A 70 -7.91 41.76 2.85
CA ALA A 70 -7.59 40.61 3.69
C ALA A 70 -8.26 39.32 3.16
N GLY A 71 -7.46 38.27 2.92
CA GLY A 71 -7.94 36.95 2.47
C GLY A 71 -8.17 36.77 0.97
N VAL A 72 -7.86 37.78 0.14
CA VAL A 72 -7.83 37.66 -1.33
C VAL A 72 -6.51 36.99 -1.75
N LEU A 73 -6.55 35.99 -2.63
CA LEU A 73 -5.32 35.39 -3.16
C LEU A 73 -4.81 36.21 -4.36
N ILE A 74 -3.51 36.52 -4.37
CA ILE A 74 -2.85 37.31 -5.40
C ILE A 74 -1.84 36.39 -6.13
N PRO A 75 -1.99 36.20 -7.46
CA PRO A 75 -1.10 35.32 -8.22
C PRO A 75 0.31 35.88 -8.40
N PRO A 76 1.29 35.02 -8.74
CA PRO A 76 2.62 35.41 -9.16
C PRO A 76 2.59 36.21 -10.46
N ASP A 77 3.56 37.12 -10.59
CA ASP A 77 3.85 37.81 -11.84
C ASP A 77 4.68 36.89 -12.75
N ALA A 78 4.12 36.50 -13.91
CA ALA A 78 4.83 35.66 -14.87
C ALA A 78 6.12 36.31 -15.42
N SER A 79 6.24 37.65 -15.33
CA SER A 79 7.45 38.38 -15.70
C SER A 79 8.51 38.41 -14.58
N ASN A 80 8.11 38.14 -13.34
CA ASN A 80 8.99 38.09 -12.17
C ASN A 80 8.49 37.07 -11.12
N PRO A 81 8.75 35.76 -11.33
CA PRO A 81 8.09 34.68 -10.58
C PRO A 81 8.34 34.62 -9.06
N GLY A 82 9.26 35.42 -8.51
CA GLY A 82 9.46 35.52 -7.06
C GLY A 82 8.54 36.55 -6.37
N TYR A 83 7.70 37.23 -7.15
CA TYR A 83 6.82 38.29 -6.67
C TYR A 83 5.39 38.08 -7.18
N ASP A 84 4.42 38.56 -6.42
CA ASP A 84 3.04 38.68 -6.88
C ASP A 84 2.89 39.82 -7.90
N VAL A 85 1.74 39.86 -8.58
CA VAL A 85 1.42 40.89 -9.57
C VAL A 85 1.32 42.31 -8.99
N LEU A 86 1.37 42.48 -7.67
CA LEU A 86 1.42 43.76 -6.98
C LEU A 86 2.83 44.13 -6.52
N GLY A 87 3.83 43.26 -6.76
CA GLY A 87 5.22 43.47 -6.43
C GLY A 87 5.61 43.07 -5.01
N ASN A 88 4.77 42.33 -4.28
CA ASN A 88 5.16 41.75 -2.99
C ASN A 88 5.88 40.42 -3.21
N ALA A 89 6.84 40.08 -2.34
CA ALA A 89 7.42 38.73 -2.34
C ALA A 89 6.30 37.71 -2.08
N LEU A 90 6.35 36.56 -2.76
CA LEU A 90 5.35 35.52 -2.57
C LEU A 90 5.36 35.02 -1.13
N ASP A 91 4.17 34.94 -0.52
CA ASP A 91 4.01 34.29 0.78
C ASP A 91 4.22 32.77 0.66
N TRP A 92 3.91 32.20 -0.51
CA TRP A 92 4.12 30.80 -0.86
C TRP A 92 4.66 30.65 -2.29
N GLU A 93 5.72 29.86 -2.44
CA GLU A 93 6.28 29.46 -3.74
C GLU A 93 5.97 27.98 -4.01
N GLY A 94 5.51 27.65 -5.24
CA GLY A 94 5.20 26.27 -5.64
C GLY A 94 3.84 25.75 -5.16
N SER A 95 3.58 24.45 -5.34
CA SER A 95 2.30 23.77 -5.04
C SER A 95 1.80 24.00 -3.61
N VAL A 96 0.80 24.87 -3.40
CA VAL A 96 0.34 25.25 -2.06
C VAL A 96 -0.76 24.35 -1.45
N TYR A 97 -1.76 23.80 -2.16
CA TYR A 97 -2.75 22.86 -1.58
C TYR A 97 -3.65 22.09 -2.61
N PRO A 98 -4.14 20.88 -2.26
CA PRO A 98 -3.64 20.02 -1.20
C PRO A 98 -2.46 19.19 -1.70
N VAL A 99 -1.47 19.11 -0.82
CA VAL A 99 -0.69 17.89 -0.61
C VAL A 99 -1.65 16.72 -0.77
N ARG A 100 -1.54 15.93 -1.85
CA ARG A 100 -2.27 14.66 -1.89
C ARG A 100 -1.82 13.92 -0.65
N PRO A 101 -2.71 13.68 0.33
CA PRO A 101 -2.25 13.11 1.56
C PRO A 101 -1.77 11.71 1.23
N VAL A 102 -0.46 11.50 1.36
CA VAL A 102 0.13 10.21 1.04
C VAL A 102 -0.21 9.33 2.24
N LYS A 103 -0.95 8.26 1.97
CA LYS A 103 -1.25 7.23 2.96
C LYS A 103 0.07 6.62 3.39
N ARG A 104 0.39 6.70 4.69
CA ARG A 104 1.59 6.12 5.26
C ARG A 104 1.29 5.32 6.51
N GLU A 105 2.21 4.41 6.82
CA GLU A 105 2.27 3.67 8.06
C GLU A 105 1.01 2.82 8.35
N SER A 106 0.41 2.18 7.34
CA SER A 106 -0.54 1.09 7.59
C SER A 106 0.17 -0.02 8.36
N TYR A 107 -0.57 -0.71 9.23
CA TYR A 107 -0.03 -1.90 9.88
C TYR A 107 0.41 -2.94 8.86
N CYS A 108 1.41 -3.71 9.27
CA CYS A 108 1.75 -4.99 8.67
C CYS A 108 2.20 -5.96 9.77
N ALA A 109 2.28 -7.23 9.39
CA ALA A 109 2.86 -8.25 10.24
C ALA A 109 4.38 -8.13 10.27
N VAL A 110 5.00 -8.31 11.44
CA VAL A 110 6.45 -8.38 11.64
C VAL A 110 6.79 -9.71 12.31
N PHE A 111 7.75 -10.40 11.71
CA PHE A 111 8.30 -11.66 12.20
C PHE A 111 9.75 -11.41 12.60
N ASP A 112 10.03 -11.46 13.90
CA ASP A 112 11.33 -11.13 14.48
C ASP A 112 12.38 -12.23 14.26
N GLY A 113 11.92 -13.42 13.85
CA GLY A 113 12.76 -14.56 13.54
C GLY A 113 13.03 -15.52 14.68
N VAL A 114 12.30 -15.41 15.78
CA VAL A 114 12.32 -16.36 16.89
C VAL A 114 10.94 -16.99 17.03
N ASP A 115 10.74 -18.15 16.39
CA ASP A 115 9.53 -18.99 16.49
C ASP A 115 8.21 -18.33 16.01
N ASP A 116 8.27 -17.13 15.43
CA ASP A 116 7.13 -16.44 14.85
C ASP A 116 6.59 -17.14 13.60
N ARG A 117 5.27 -17.23 13.48
CA ARG A 117 4.59 -17.61 12.23
C ARG A 117 3.11 -17.24 12.24
N LEU A 118 2.57 -17.07 11.05
CA LEU A 118 1.14 -16.98 10.78
C LEU A 118 0.67 -18.30 10.17
N ASP A 119 -0.13 -19.06 10.90
CA ASP A 119 -0.70 -20.32 10.45
C ASP A 119 -2.09 -20.09 9.85
N VAL A 120 -2.29 -20.55 8.62
CA VAL A 120 -3.57 -20.49 7.91
C VAL A 120 -4.17 -21.89 7.89
N PRO A 121 -5.24 -22.14 8.66
CA PRO A 121 -5.82 -23.46 8.77
C PRO A 121 -6.67 -23.79 7.53
N ASN A 122 -6.80 -25.09 7.24
CA ASN A 122 -7.83 -25.67 6.38
C ASN A 122 -7.88 -25.27 4.89
N ILE A 123 -6.83 -24.67 4.33
CA ILE A 123 -6.75 -24.41 2.88
C ILE A 123 -5.84 -25.44 2.21
N LEU A 124 -6.42 -26.24 1.32
CA LEU A 124 -5.66 -27.17 0.50
C LEU A 124 -5.22 -26.51 -0.81
N VAL A 125 -3.95 -26.13 -0.85
CA VAL A 125 -3.29 -25.67 -2.07
C VAL A 125 -2.96 -26.90 -2.93
N ARG A 126 -3.56 -26.97 -4.11
CA ARG A 126 -3.34 -28.01 -5.12
C ARG A 126 -2.79 -27.40 -6.42
N PHE A 127 -2.71 -28.22 -7.47
CA PHE A 127 -2.54 -27.70 -8.82
C PHE A 127 -3.66 -26.71 -9.18
N ASN A 128 -3.33 -25.76 -10.04
CA ASN A 128 -4.05 -24.54 -10.37
C ASN A 128 -4.31 -23.58 -9.19
N ALA A 129 -3.64 -23.74 -8.06
CA ALA A 129 -3.70 -22.75 -6.99
C ALA A 129 -2.72 -21.59 -7.24
N VAL A 130 -3.03 -20.44 -6.65
CA VAL A 130 -2.16 -19.26 -6.64
C VAL A 130 -1.96 -18.79 -5.20
N ILE A 131 -0.73 -18.49 -4.83
CA ILE A 131 -0.41 -17.81 -3.57
C ILE A 131 0.22 -16.47 -3.94
N GLU A 132 -0.31 -15.38 -3.42
CA GLU A 132 0.23 -14.03 -3.57
C GLU A 132 0.47 -13.40 -2.19
N MET A 133 1.50 -12.57 -2.07
CA MET A 133 1.75 -11.78 -0.85
C MET A 133 2.59 -10.55 -1.12
N LEU A 134 2.44 -9.54 -0.27
CA LEU A 134 3.43 -8.49 -0.10
C LEU A 134 4.41 -8.88 1.01
N VAL A 135 5.70 -8.82 0.74
CA VAL A 135 6.74 -9.13 1.71
C VAL A 135 7.85 -8.11 1.66
N LYS A 136 8.39 -7.78 2.84
CA LYS A 136 9.66 -7.08 2.97
C LYS A 136 10.60 -7.93 3.80
N ILE A 137 11.81 -8.17 3.30
CA ILE A 137 12.79 -9.04 3.97
C ILE A 137 14.05 -8.24 4.22
N ASP A 138 14.45 -8.11 5.48
CA ASP A 138 15.68 -7.41 5.83
C ASP A 138 16.89 -8.34 5.67
N TYR A 139 17.97 -7.81 5.09
CA TYR A 139 19.19 -8.56 4.89
C TYR A 139 19.81 -8.99 6.23
N GLN A 140 20.28 -10.23 6.28
CA GLN A 140 20.99 -10.78 7.44
C GLN A 140 22.10 -11.71 6.98
N SER A 141 23.35 -11.32 7.26
CA SER A 141 24.52 -12.09 6.86
C SER A 141 24.46 -13.53 7.39
N GLY A 142 24.63 -14.51 6.49
CA GLY A 142 24.69 -15.93 6.85
C GLY A 142 23.36 -16.54 7.31
N GLN A 143 22.22 -15.91 7.00
CA GLN A 143 20.90 -16.43 7.36
C GLN A 143 20.11 -16.92 6.14
N THR A 144 19.08 -17.72 6.42
CA THR A 144 18.05 -18.13 5.46
C THR A 144 16.68 -17.79 6.03
N THR A 145 15.83 -17.16 5.22
CA THR A 145 14.46 -16.78 5.59
C THR A 145 13.49 -17.73 4.94
N ASN A 146 12.68 -18.46 5.73
CA ASN A 146 11.57 -19.26 5.22
C ASN A 146 10.33 -18.35 5.09
N ILE A 147 10.06 -17.88 3.89
CA ILE A 147 8.94 -16.97 3.60
C ILE A 147 7.62 -17.73 3.75
N ILE A 148 7.56 -18.90 3.12
CA ILE A 148 6.46 -19.86 3.19
C ILE A 148 7.01 -21.16 3.71
N SER A 149 6.33 -21.77 4.67
CA SER A 149 6.60 -23.12 5.12
C SER A 149 5.29 -23.87 5.26
N ASN A 150 5.27 -25.12 4.88
CA ASN A 150 4.25 -26.05 5.33
C ASN A 150 4.83 -26.82 6.53
N GLU A 151 4.09 -26.92 7.64
CA GLU A 151 4.49 -27.80 8.74
C GLU A 151 3.61 -29.05 8.72
N HIS A 152 4.26 -30.19 8.49
CA HIS A 152 3.64 -31.48 8.55
C HIS A 152 3.75 -32.03 9.98
N ALA A 153 2.63 -32.15 10.68
CA ALA A 153 2.58 -32.63 12.08
C ALA A 153 2.93 -34.12 12.25
N SER A 154 3.21 -34.87 11.18
CA SER A 154 3.48 -36.32 11.25
C SER A 154 4.99 -36.60 11.22
N ASN A 155 5.45 -37.11 12.36
CA ASN A 155 6.81 -37.30 12.84
C ASN A 155 7.61 -38.44 12.17
N ASN A 156 7.26 -38.93 10.96
CA ASN A 156 7.89 -40.17 10.50
C ASN A 156 8.09 -40.38 8.98
N SER A 157 8.35 -39.34 8.19
CA SER A 157 9.05 -39.58 6.92
C SER A 157 9.87 -38.38 6.51
N THR A 158 11.05 -38.65 5.94
CA THR A 158 12.06 -37.74 5.37
C THR A 158 11.56 -36.86 4.20
N GLY A 159 10.25 -36.63 4.08
CA GLY A 159 9.67 -35.69 3.12
C GLY A 159 9.82 -34.26 3.63
N TYR A 160 10.56 -33.44 2.89
CA TYR A 160 10.67 -32.01 3.16
C TYR A 160 9.33 -31.37 2.86
N ALA A 161 8.64 -30.79 3.84
CA ALA A 161 7.42 -30.05 3.56
C ALA A 161 7.69 -28.87 2.61
N PRO A 162 6.74 -28.51 1.71
CA PRO A 162 6.97 -27.47 0.74
C PRO A 162 7.30 -26.14 1.42
N ARG A 163 8.30 -25.43 0.90
CA ARG A 163 8.75 -24.14 1.46
C ARG A 163 9.42 -23.25 0.42
N LEU A 164 9.26 -21.94 0.62
CA LEU A 164 9.96 -20.90 -0.13
C LEU A 164 11.01 -20.27 0.78
N ASN A 165 12.28 -20.36 0.40
CA ASN A 165 13.40 -19.91 1.20
C ASN A 165 14.26 -18.91 0.45
N LEU A 166 14.69 -17.85 1.11
CA LEU A 166 15.71 -16.94 0.61
C LEU A 166 17.01 -17.14 1.38
N ASP A 167 18.09 -17.53 0.70
CA ASP A 167 19.44 -17.51 1.27
C ASP A 167 20.04 -16.11 1.11
N HIS A 168 20.32 -15.44 2.24
CA HIS A 168 20.79 -14.07 2.23
C HIS A 168 22.25 -13.96 1.77
N THR A 169 23.04 -15.04 1.85
CA THR A 169 24.45 -15.03 1.45
C THR A 169 24.60 -15.13 -0.05
N THR A 170 23.81 -16.01 -0.68
CA THR A 170 23.86 -16.26 -2.13
C THR A 170 22.85 -15.43 -2.91
N GLY A 171 21.87 -14.82 -2.23
CA GLY A 171 20.73 -14.17 -2.87
C GLY A 171 19.78 -15.16 -3.52
N GLU A 172 19.85 -16.45 -3.19
CA GLU A 172 19.08 -17.48 -3.86
C GLU A 172 17.72 -17.69 -3.18
N LEU A 173 16.65 -17.28 -3.88
CA LEU A 173 15.26 -17.61 -3.56
C LEU A 173 14.91 -18.96 -4.18
N ARG A 174 14.56 -19.94 -3.34
CA ARG A 174 14.40 -21.35 -3.71
C ARG A 174 13.07 -21.89 -3.21
N TRP A 175 12.37 -22.56 -4.11
CA TRP A 175 11.27 -23.43 -3.74
C TRP A 175 11.78 -24.84 -3.47
N TYR A 176 11.28 -25.46 -2.40
CA TYR A 176 11.48 -26.86 -2.07
C TYR A 176 10.12 -27.56 -2.14
N GLY A 177 10.02 -28.65 -2.90
CA GLY A 177 8.82 -29.50 -2.95
C GLY A 177 8.81 -30.60 -1.88
N ASN A 178 7.75 -31.40 -1.85
CA ASN A 178 7.49 -32.38 -0.78
C ASN A 178 8.56 -33.51 -0.67
N ARG A 179 9.27 -33.81 -1.77
CA ARG A 179 10.34 -34.81 -1.86
C ARG A 179 11.31 -34.46 -3.00
N GLY A 180 12.48 -33.90 -2.72
CA GLY A 180 13.46 -33.71 -3.79
C GLY A 180 14.55 -32.68 -3.55
N ALA A 181 15.45 -32.58 -4.53
CA ALA A 181 16.34 -31.44 -4.68
C ALA A 181 15.51 -30.14 -4.79
N PRO A 182 16.06 -28.99 -4.34
CA PRO A 182 15.43 -27.71 -4.63
C PRO A 182 15.24 -27.56 -6.13
N PHE A 183 14.18 -26.85 -6.49
CA PHE A 183 14.00 -26.39 -7.86
C PHE A 183 15.10 -25.39 -8.24
N PRO A 184 15.22 -25.02 -9.53
CA PRO A 184 16.04 -23.89 -9.93
C PRO A 184 15.80 -22.68 -9.01
N HIS A 185 16.90 -22.01 -8.64
CA HIS A 185 16.84 -20.84 -7.78
C HIS A 185 16.65 -19.58 -8.59
N TRP A 186 16.07 -18.57 -7.95
CA TRP A 186 16.05 -17.20 -8.42
C TRP A 186 17.14 -16.43 -7.68
N THR A 187 17.95 -15.64 -8.39
CA THR A 187 18.91 -14.76 -7.72
C THR A 187 18.27 -13.39 -7.57
N VAL A 188 18.15 -12.95 -6.32
CA VAL A 188 17.84 -11.56 -5.98
C VAL A 188 19.14 -10.80 -5.71
N ASP A 189 19.14 -9.51 -5.99
CA ASP A 189 20.28 -8.65 -5.72
C ASP A 189 20.16 -7.97 -4.34
N ALA A 190 21.08 -7.07 -4.04
CA ALA A 190 21.09 -6.33 -2.79
C ALA A 190 19.87 -5.39 -2.65
N ASP A 191 19.29 -4.93 -3.76
CA ASP A 191 18.18 -3.97 -3.77
C ASP A 191 16.85 -4.64 -3.42
N PHE A 192 16.79 -5.98 -3.44
CA PHE A 192 15.67 -6.76 -2.93
C PHE A 192 15.48 -6.64 -1.41
N PHE A 193 16.56 -6.44 -0.66
CA PHE A 193 16.48 -6.43 0.79
C PHE A 193 16.01 -5.08 1.34
N GLY A 194 15.15 -5.11 2.35
CA GLY A 194 14.61 -3.92 3.01
C GLY A 194 13.58 -3.15 2.18
N GLN A 195 13.18 -3.67 1.02
CA GLN A 195 12.10 -3.16 0.18
C GLN A 195 10.89 -4.09 0.25
N TRP A 196 9.72 -3.55 -0.06
CA TRP A 196 8.51 -4.36 -0.24
C TRP A 196 8.47 -4.92 -1.66
N HIS A 197 8.05 -6.17 -1.75
CA HIS A 197 7.92 -6.92 -3.00
C HIS A 197 6.59 -7.67 -3.05
N HIS A 198 5.96 -7.68 -4.21
CA HIS A 198 4.83 -8.56 -4.51
C HIS A 198 5.35 -9.88 -5.05
N LEU A 199 5.15 -10.95 -4.27
CA LEU A 199 5.46 -12.31 -4.70
C LEU A 199 4.19 -13.01 -5.15
N LYS A 200 4.21 -13.59 -6.34
CA LYS A 200 3.13 -14.43 -6.87
C LYS A 200 3.66 -15.80 -7.25
N PHE A 201 3.05 -16.83 -6.68
CA PHE A 201 3.39 -18.23 -6.89
C PHE A 201 2.19 -18.97 -7.49
N GLU A 202 2.36 -19.53 -8.69
CA GLU A 202 1.29 -20.23 -9.41
C GLU A 202 1.63 -21.71 -9.54
N PHE A 203 0.84 -22.57 -8.92
CA PHE A 203 1.01 -24.01 -9.02
C PHE A 203 0.30 -24.51 -10.28
N ASN A 204 0.94 -24.47 -11.44
CA ASN A 204 0.26 -24.78 -12.71
C ASN A 204 -0.11 -26.27 -12.85
N SER A 205 0.80 -27.15 -12.47
CA SER A 205 0.56 -28.59 -12.59
C SER A 205 1.09 -29.30 -11.36
N ILE A 206 1.15 -30.62 -11.45
CA ILE A 206 1.97 -31.38 -10.52
C ILE A 206 3.40 -30.84 -10.68
N THR A 207 4.14 -31.09 -11.75
CA THR A 207 5.60 -30.85 -11.77
C THR A 207 6.04 -29.41 -12.00
N VAL A 208 5.12 -28.48 -12.25
CA VAL A 208 5.47 -27.10 -12.65
C VAL A 208 4.75 -26.09 -11.76
N ALA A 209 5.55 -25.21 -11.15
CA ALA A 209 5.09 -23.97 -10.55
C ALA A 209 5.72 -22.77 -11.27
N TYR A 210 5.20 -21.57 -11.03
CA TYR A 210 5.78 -20.33 -11.51
C TYR A 210 5.93 -19.33 -10.39
N LEU A 211 7.04 -18.60 -10.37
CA LEU A 211 7.24 -17.45 -9.48
C LEU A 211 7.30 -16.18 -10.33
N THR A 212 6.65 -15.13 -9.84
CA THR A 212 6.78 -13.75 -10.33
C THR A 212 7.07 -12.84 -9.15
N ILE A 213 7.99 -11.89 -9.33
CA ILE A 213 8.34 -10.85 -8.35
C ILE A 213 8.01 -9.50 -8.98
N ASP A 214 7.22 -8.68 -8.30
CA ASP A 214 6.84 -7.31 -8.71
C ASP A 214 6.22 -7.24 -10.11
N GLY A 215 5.48 -8.27 -10.51
CA GLY A 215 4.90 -8.38 -11.86
C GLY A 215 5.93 -8.54 -12.99
N GLY A 216 7.19 -8.84 -12.65
CA GLY A 216 8.29 -9.05 -13.59
C GLY A 216 8.18 -10.35 -14.40
N GLU A 217 9.33 -10.87 -14.85
CA GLU A 217 9.36 -12.10 -15.64
C GLU A 217 8.86 -13.31 -14.84
N ARG A 218 7.99 -14.09 -15.47
CA ARG A 218 7.41 -15.31 -14.93
C ARG A 218 8.35 -16.48 -15.15
N VAL A 219 8.79 -17.13 -14.08
CA VAL A 219 9.80 -18.19 -14.20
C VAL A 219 9.29 -19.54 -13.77
N ALA A 220 9.49 -20.50 -14.67
CA ALA A 220 9.13 -21.89 -14.48
C ALA A 220 10.05 -22.58 -13.47
N ILE A 221 9.41 -23.23 -12.52
CA ILE A 221 9.98 -24.04 -11.46
C ILE A 221 9.54 -25.46 -11.80
N ASP A 222 10.35 -26.17 -12.60
CA ASP A 222 10.07 -27.53 -13.08
C ASP A 222 10.88 -28.57 -12.29
N SER A 223 10.20 -29.57 -11.74
CA SER A 223 10.85 -30.73 -11.13
C SER A 223 10.96 -31.85 -12.15
N SER A 224 12.15 -32.00 -12.73
CA SER A 224 12.46 -33.14 -13.60
C SER A 224 12.46 -34.47 -12.82
N GLY A 225 11.27 -35.01 -12.51
CA GLY A 225 11.07 -36.36 -11.95
C GLY A 225 10.76 -36.46 -10.46
N THR A 226 10.50 -35.36 -9.73
CA THR A 226 10.00 -35.43 -8.35
C THR A 226 8.51 -35.10 -8.28
N ASN A 227 7.76 -35.96 -7.56
CA ASN A 227 6.36 -35.71 -7.20
C ASN A 227 6.29 -34.48 -6.29
N THR A 228 6.02 -33.37 -6.93
CA THR A 228 5.28 -32.22 -6.43
C THR A 228 3.85 -32.52 -6.04
N GLY A 229 3.32 -33.65 -6.50
CA GLY A 229 1.95 -34.12 -6.28
C GLY A 229 1.75 -34.52 -4.84
N ASP A 230 1.62 -33.53 -3.98
CA ASP A 230 0.74 -33.44 -2.82
C ASP A 230 1.24 -32.26 -1.97
N TYR A 231 0.94 -31.04 -2.42
CA TYR A 231 1.26 -29.81 -1.68
C TYR A 231 0.40 -29.63 -0.42
N GLY A 232 -0.52 -30.57 -0.12
CA GLY A 232 -1.29 -30.62 1.14
C GLY A 232 -2.16 -31.86 1.36
N TYR A 233 -1.91 -33.00 0.69
CA TYR A 233 -2.78 -34.19 0.82
C TYR A 233 -2.76 -34.84 2.21
N THR A 234 -1.77 -34.50 3.02
CA THR A 234 -1.71 -34.86 4.42
C THR A 234 -2.66 -33.96 5.20
N ARG A 235 -3.86 -34.49 5.46
CA ARG A 235 -4.82 -34.00 6.45
C ARG A 235 -4.04 -33.51 7.68
N ASN A 236 -4.23 -32.25 8.09
CA ASN A 236 -3.49 -31.52 9.14
C ASN A 236 -2.21 -30.79 8.67
N THR A 237 -2.20 -30.21 7.48
CA THR A 237 -1.17 -29.23 7.08
C THR A 237 -1.77 -27.84 7.12
N TYR A 238 -1.10 -26.93 7.84
CA TYR A 238 -1.36 -25.50 7.79
C TYR A 238 -0.26 -24.84 6.96
N TRP A 239 -0.62 -23.78 6.24
CA TRP A 239 0.34 -22.92 5.58
C TRP A 239 0.85 -21.90 6.60
N ALA A 240 2.14 -21.97 6.88
CA ALA A 240 2.82 -21.04 7.76
C ALA A 240 3.54 -19.98 6.92
N PHE A 241 3.24 -18.72 7.20
CA PHE A 241 3.94 -17.56 6.64
C PHE A 241 4.82 -16.96 7.74
N GLY A 242 5.98 -16.45 7.36
CA GLY A 242 6.77 -15.67 8.31
C GLY A 242 7.64 -16.46 9.28
N LYS A 243 7.85 -17.77 9.06
CA LYS A 243 8.82 -18.57 9.84
C LYS A 243 10.29 -18.14 9.63
N GLY A 244 10.52 -17.17 8.76
CA GLY A 244 11.80 -16.55 8.49
C GLY A 244 12.14 -15.45 9.48
N LYS A 245 13.41 -15.05 9.51
CA LYS A 245 13.86 -13.98 10.40
C LYS A 245 13.74 -12.62 9.74
N ASN A 246 13.28 -11.63 10.50
CA ASN A 246 13.31 -10.21 10.12
C ASN A 246 12.62 -9.96 8.78
N MET A 247 11.36 -10.40 8.73
CA MET A 247 10.49 -10.16 7.59
C MET A 247 9.20 -9.51 8.03
N GLN A 248 8.63 -8.75 7.12
CA GLN A 248 7.32 -8.15 7.25
C GLN A 248 6.42 -8.69 6.15
N VAL A 249 5.15 -8.92 6.46
CA VAL A 249 4.18 -9.45 5.49
C VAL A 249 2.90 -8.64 5.56
N GLU A 250 2.30 -8.45 4.39
CA GLU A 250 0.98 -7.87 4.23
C GLU A 250 0.24 -8.61 3.10
N TRP A 251 -1.09 -8.57 3.13
CA TRP A 251 -1.97 -9.02 2.05
C TRP A 251 -1.61 -10.40 1.47
N ILE A 252 -1.88 -11.46 2.21
CA ILE A 252 -1.66 -12.83 1.73
C ILE A 252 -2.93 -13.32 1.05
N LYS A 253 -2.85 -13.70 -0.21
CA LYS A 253 -3.95 -14.29 -0.97
C LYS A 253 -3.63 -15.72 -1.33
N ILE A 254 -4.58 -16.62 -1.11
CA ILE A 254 -4.51 -18.02 -1.51
C ILE A 254 -5.76 -18.30 -2.33
N GLU A 255 -5.60 -18.50 -3.63
CA GLU A 255 -6.68 -18.88 -4.54
C GLU A 255 -6.61 -20.37 -4.82
N THR A 256 -7.73 -21.06 -4.65
CA THR A 256 -7.82 -22.49 -4.95
C THR A 256 -9.03 -22.80 -5.82
N PRO A 257 -8.94 -23.75 -6.76
CA PRO A 257 -10.07 -24.10 -7.61
C PRO A 257 -11.28 -24.70 -6.88
N SER A 258 -11.12 -25.17 -5.63
CA SER A 258 -12.12 -26.08 -5.02
C SER A 258 -12.35 -25.95 -3.51
N GLU A 259 -11.52 -25.22 -2.74
CA GLU A 259 -11.56 -25.28 -1.27
C GLU A 259 -11.79 -23.91 -0.59
N GLY A 260 -12.31 -22.95 -1.36
CA GLY A 260 -12.49 -21.57 -0.90
C GLY A 260 -11.16 -20.83 -0.94
N ASP A 261 -11.21 -19.57 -1.33
CA ASP A 261 -10.04 -18.71 -1.31
C ASP A 261 -9.81 -18.19 0.11
N ALA A 262 -8.62 -17.66 0.37
CA ALA A 262 -8.39 -16.80 1.52
C ALA A 262 -7.70 -15.52 1.09
N GLN A 263 -8.09 -14.43 1.73
CA GLN A 263 -7.48 -13.12 1.58
C GLN A 263 -7.21 -12.59 2.98
N LEU A 264 -5.99 -12.78 3.47
CA LEU A 264 -5.59 -12.44 4.82
C LEU A 264 -4.94 -11.06 4.82
N VAL A 265 -5.56 -10.12 5.53
CA VAL A 265 -5.05 -8.75 5.66
C VAL A 265 -4.45 -8.53 7.04
N CYS A 266 -3.24 -8.00 7.07
CA CYS A 266 -2.48 -7.74 8.27
C CYS A 266 -2.77 -6.33 8.81
N ALA A 267 -4.07 -6.03 8.96
CA ALA A 267 -4.55 -4.68 9.31
C ALA A 267 -5.21 -4.58 10.71
N ALA A 268 -5.23 -5.68 11.48
CA ALA A 268 -5.99 -5.71 12.74
C ALA A 268 -5.41 -4.82 13.84
N GLY A 269 -4.08 -4.66 13.86
CA GLY A 269 -3.35 -3.82 14.80
C GLY A 269 -3.28 -4.36 16.24
N TYR A 270 -4.01 -5.43 16.55
CA TYR A 270 -3.99 -6.09 17.85
C TYR A 270 -4.46 -7.55 17.74
N GLY A 271 -4.13 -8.36 18.75
CA GLY A 271 -4.58 -9.75 18.88
C GLY A 271 -3.77 -10.75 18.04
N THR A 272 -4.22 -12.01 18.07
CA THR A 272 -3.56 -13.17 17.42
C THR A 272 -4.23 -13.61 16.12
N THR A 273 -5.28 -12.92 15.68
CA THR A 273 -6.07 -13.33 14.51
C THR A 273 -5.73 -12.43 13.32
N VAL A 274 -5.41 -13.03 12.18
CA VAL A 274 -5.34 -12.35 10.89
C VAL A 274 -6.62 -12.68 10.13
N HIS A 275 -7.41 -11.67 9.84
CA HIS A 275 -8.75 -11.88 9.30
C HIS A 275 -8.73 -12.17 7.80
N ASP A 276 -9.28 -13.32 7.42
CA ASP A 276 -9.70 -13.61 6.05
C ASP A 276 -10.90 -12.75 5.60
N VAL A 277 -10.64 -11.85 4.66
CA VAL A 277 -11.64 -10.93 4.06
C VAL A 277 -12.35 -11.52 2.85
N SER A 278 -11.99 -12.73 2.40
CA SER A 278 -12.65 -13.38 1.26
C SER A 278 -14.08 -13.81 1.55
N GLY A 279 -14.47 -13.90 2.83
CA GLY A 279 -15.77 -14.39 3.28
C GLY A 279 -15.85 -15.90 3.49
N ASN A 280 -14.74 -16.63 3.32
CA ASN A 280 -14.72 -18.09 3.50
C ASN A 280 -14.39 -18.54 4.93
N GLY A 281 -14.07 -17.60 5.84
CA GLY A 281 -13.82 -17.89 7.25
C GLY A 281 -12.45 -18.54 7.52
N ASN A 282 -11.54 -18.48 6.55
CA ASN A 282 -10.21 -19.07 6.64
C ASN A 282 -9.22 -18.17 7.40
N HIS A 283 -9.63 -17.62 8.56
CA HIS A 283 -8.80 -16.69 9.33
C HIS A 283 -7.50 -17.35 9.81
N GLY A 284 -6.41 -16.61 9.75
CA GLY A 284 -5.09 -17.05 10.22
C GLY A 284 -4.90 -16.84 11.72
N THR A 285 -4.02 -17.65 12.32
CA THR A 285 -3.60 -17.55 13.73
C THR A 285 -2.11 -17.27 13.83
N ILE A 286 -1.75 -16.29 14.65
CA ILE A 286 -0.38 -15.87 14.91
C ILE A 286 0.18 -16.68 16.08
N TYR A 287 1.39 -17.21 15.91
CA TYR A 287 2.18 -17.91 16.92
C TYR A 287 3.56 -17.28 17.08
N GLY A 288 4.13 -17.42 18.28
CA GLY A 288 5.51 -16.98 18.60
C GLY A 288 5.64 -15.47 18.81
N ALA A 289 4.90 -14.68 18.02
CA ALA A 289 5.03 -13.24 18.05
C ALA A 289 4.45 -12.65 19.33
N THR A 290 5.21 -11.72 19.93
CA THR A 290 4.69 -10.90 21.04
C THR A 290 3.46 -10.14 20.51
N THR A 291 2.33 -10.13 21.20
CA THR A 291 1.14 -9.35 20.76
C THR A 291 0.89 -8.15 21.65
N SER A 292 1.96 -7.60 22.26
CA SER A 292 1.82 -6.50 23.21
C SER A 292 1.24 -5.25 22.52
N PRO A 293 0.56 -4.37 23.27
CA PRO A 293 -0.12 -3.22 22.70
C PRO A 293 0.89 -2.31 21.99
N GLN A 294 0.70 -2.12 20.68
CA GLN A 294 1.35 -1.14 19.81
C GLN A 294 2.90 -1.07 19.89
N GLY A 295 3.56 -1.60 18.85
CA GLY A 295 4.97 -1.32 18.58
C GLY A 295 6.01 -2.27 19.18
N ALA A 296 5.60 -3.31 19.92
CA ALA A 296 6.52 -4.34 20.43
C ALA A 296 6.04 -5.79 20.17
N GLY A 297 5.35 -5.99 19.05
CA GLY A 297 4.73 -7.27 18.71
C GLY A 297 4.45 -7.50 17.22
N PHE A 298 3.73 -8.56 16.83
CA PHE A 298 3.39 -8.91 15.44
C PHE A 298 2.91 -7.71 14.61
N TRP A 299 2.18 -6.79 15.23
CA TRP A 299 1.66 -5.57 14.60
C TRP A 299 2.58 -4.35 14.76
N ALA A 300 3.87 -4.53 15.07
CA ALA A 300 4.80 -3.42 15.29
C ALA A 300 5.24 -2.74 13.99
N GLY A 301 5.04 -3.42 12.86
CA GLY A 301 5.44 -2.95 11.55
C GLY A 301 4.48 -1.92 10.98
N ARG A 302 5.03 -1.06 10.15
CA ARG A 302 4.33 0.00 9.44
C ARG A 302 4.81 0.01 7.99
N GLN A 303 3.89 0.18 7.04
CA GLN A 303 4.20 0.23 5.61
C GLN A 303 3.32 1.24 4.87
N ASP A 304 3.80 1.66 3.71
CA ASP A 304 3.18 2.72 2.90
C ASP A 304 2.49 2.17 1.62
N GLU A 305 2.52 0.87 1.38
CA GLU A 305 2.07 0.23 0.14
C GLU A 305 0.60 -0.19 0.14
N TYR A 306 0.11 -0.85 1.20
CA TYR A 306 -1.22 -1.48 1.23
C TYR A 306 -2.07 -1.05 2.42
N HIS A 307 -3.22 -0.43 2.18
CA HIS A 307 -4.00 0.27 3.23
C HIS A 307 -5.44 -0.26 3.35
N TYR A 308 -5.61 -1.58 3.54
CA TYR A 308 -6.93 -2.22 3.43
C TYR A 308 -8.03 -1.59 4.27
N ASN A 309 -7.80 -1.40 5.57
CA ASN A 309 -8.80 -0.84 6.48
C ASN A 309 -9.17 0.60 6.14
N LEU A 310 -8.22 1.38 5.60
CA LEU A 310 -8.51 2.73 5.14
C LEU A 310 -9.40 2.70 3.90
N ASP A 311 -9.11 1.79 2.97
CA ASP A 311 -9.77 1.71 1.67
C ASP A 311 -11.15 1.05 1.72
N ASN A 312 -11.34 0.09 2.64
CA ASN A 312 -12.53 -0.75 2.70
C ASN A 312 -13.32 -0.60 4.01
N GLY A 313 -12.75 0.03 5.03
CA GLY A 313 -13.35 0.15 6.35
C GLY A 313 -13.11 -1.05 7.28
N PHE A 314 -13.56 -0.91 8.52
CA PHE A 314 -13.43 -1.92 9.57
C PHE A 314 -14.50 -1.76 10.67
N SER A 315 -14.65 -2.78 11.49
CA SER A 315 -15.37 -2.74 12.77
C SER A 315 -14.39 -2.74 13.94
N LEU A 316 -14.74 -2.06 15.03
CA LEU A 316 -13.98 -2.12 16.30
C LEU A 316 -14.60 -3.14 17.26
N SER A 317 -13.76 -4.05 17.74
CA SER A 317 -14.07 -4.95 18.85
C SER A 317 -13.00 -4.80 19.93
N GLY A 318 -13.24 -3.90 20.88
CA GLY A 318 -12.18 -3.39 21.75
C GLY A 318 -11.12 -2.65 20.93
N ASP A 319 -9.84 -3.03 21.08
CA ASP A 319 -8.72 -2.48 20.32
C ASP A 319 -8.45 -3.22 18.99
N VAL A 320 -9.18 -4.31 18.71
CA VAL A 320 -9.03 -5.10 17.48
C VAL A 320 -9.83 -4.44 16.36
N ARG A 321 -9.16 -4.20 15.23
CA ARG A 321 -9.82 -3.80 13.98
C ARG A 321 -10.14 -5.04 13.17
N ILE A 322 -11.43 -5.29 12.98
CA ILE A 322 -11.92 -6.37 12.13
C ILE A 322 -12.16 -5.77 10.74
N PRO A 323 -11.36 -6.13 9.72
CA PRO A 323 -11.45 -5.56 8.38
C PRO A 323 -12.80 -5.87 7.72
N ALA A 324 -13.21 -5.04 6.76
CA ALA A 324 -14.37 -5.31 5.92
C ALA A 324 -14.20 -6.56 5.04
N LEU A 325 -15.31 -7.24 4.71
CA LEU A 325 -15.32 -8.22 3.64
C LEU A 325 -14.95 -7.59 2.30
N ALA A 326 -14.19 -8.32 1.47
CA ALA A 326 -13.75 -7.88 0.16
C ALA A 326 -14.90 -7.83 -0.89
N ASP A 327 -16.08 -8.34 -0.55
CA ASP A 327 -17.27 -8.36 -1.41
C ASP A 327 -18.00 -7.01 -1.48
N GLY A 328 -17.58 -6.02 -0.69
CA GLY A 328 -18.18 -4.69 -0.66
C GLY A 328 -19.55 -4.65 0.03
N SER A 329 -19.93 -5.69 0.78
CA SER A 329 -21.22 -5.77 1.49
C SER A 329 -21.41 -4.73 2.58
N GLY A 330 -20.34 -4.07 3.02
CA GLY A 330 -20.35 -3.17 4.19
C GLY A 330 -20.46 -3.92 5.52
N LEU A 331 -20.08 -5.20 5.54
CA LEU A 331 -19.98 -6.05 6.72
C LEU A 331 -18.52 -6.34 7.06
N ASP A 332 -18.25 -6.59 8.34
CA ASP A 332 -16.93 -7.04 8.79
C ASP A 332 -16.69 -8.52 8.50
N ALA A 333 -15.42 -8.87 8.35
CA ALA A 333 -14.98 -10.18 7.87
C ALA A 333 -15.12 -11.31 8.91
N TYR A 334 -15.39 -11.01 10.18
CA TYR A 334 -15.36 -12.01 11.25
C TYR A 334 -16.74 -12.30 11.83
N THR A 335 -17.48 -11.25 12.17
CA THR A 335 -18.79 -11.36 12.82
C THR A 335 -19.93 -11.19 11.83
N GLY A 336 -19.67 -10.61 10.65
CA GLY A 336 -20.69 -10.23 9.69
C GLY A 336 -21.53 -9.04 10.17
N ALA A 337 -21.07 -8.29 11.18
CA ALA A 337 -21.74 -7.08 11.63
C ALA A 337 -21.46 -5.90 10.69
N PRO A 338 -22.35 -4.90 10.62
CA PRO A 338 -22.09 -3.67 9.87
C PRO A 338 -20.82 -2.96 10.34
N LEU A 339 -20.07 -2.38 9.40
CA LEU A 339 -18.84 -1.63 9.71
C LEU A 339 -19.12 -0.46 10.65
N THR A 340 -18.36 -0.35 11.74
CA THR A 340 -18.40 0.84 12.62
C THR A 340 -17.65 2.02 12.02
N ASN A 341 -16.65 1.73 11.17
CA ASN A 341 -15.78 2.67 10.52
C ASN A 341 -15.79 2.37 9.01
N PRO A 342 -16.85 2.75 8.28
CA PRO A 342 -16.94 2.54 6.84
C PRO A 342 -15.84 3.30 6.10
N PRO A 343 -15.52 2.93 4.84
CA PRO A 343 -14.58 3.67 4.03
C PRO A 343 -15.12 5.09 3.79
N THR A 344 -14.29 6.11 4.01
CA THR A 344 -14.69 7.51 3.81
C THR A 344 -14.35 7.97 2.40
N ALA A 345 -15.31 8.60 1.71
CA ALA A 345 -15.08 9.21 0.40
C ALA A 345 -14.17 10.46 0.47
N THR A 346 -14.00 11.02 1.67
CA THR A 346 -13.11 12.14 1.97
C THR A 346 -11.81 11.60 2.58
N LEU A 347 -10.69 12.10 2.08
CA LEU A 347 -9.29 11.68 2.30
C LEU A 347 -8.77 11.65 3.75
N ASP A 348 -9.64 11.85 4.74
CA ASP A 348 -9.26 12.05 6.13
C ASP A 348 -9.64 10.80 6.94
N SER A 349 -8.69 9.87 7.04
CA SER A 349 -8.60 8.76 8.00
C SER A 349 -9.93 8.32 8.62
N ASN A 350 -10.48 7.17 8.22
CA ASN A 350 -11.61 6.53 8.90
C ASN A 350 -11.26 5.98 10.31
N GLY A 351 -10.22 6.52 10.95
CA GLY A 351 -9.61 5.98 12.17
C GLY A 351 -8.75 4.74 11.92
N ALA A 352 -8.53 4.34 10.66
CA ALA A 352 -7.46 3.41 10.31
C ALA A 352 -6.13 4.05 10.71
N GLU A 353 -5.22 3.24 11.25
CA GLU A 353 -3.94 3.72 11.76
C GLU A 353 -2.96 4.06 10.65
N THR A 354 -3.29 5.09 9.89
CA THR A 354 -2.46 5.64 8.84
C THR A 354 -2.08 7.05 9.26
N LYS A 355 -0.78 7.36 9.26
CA LYS A 355 -0.39 8.77 9.28
C LYS A 355 -0.66 9.33 7.90
N LEU A 356 -1.43 10.41 7.88
CA LEU A 356 -1.55 11.25 6.72
C LEU A 356 -0.29 12.12 6.66
N ASP A 357 0.64 11.83 5.74
CA ASP A 357 1.82 12.68 5.58
C ASP A 357 1.43 13.91 4.74
N ILE A 358 1.03 14.96 5.45
CA ILE A 358 0.79 16.29 4.90
C ILE A 358 2.15 17.02 4.96
N ARG A 359 3.06 16.73 4.03
CA ARG A 359 4.31 17.49 3.97
C ARG A 359 4.01 18.93 3.56
N ASN A 360 4.32 19.86 4.45
CA ASN A 360 4.39 21.31 4.18
C ASN A 360 5.54 21.66 3.26
#